data_AF-A0A0R1UMT9-F1
#
_entry.id   AF-A0A0R1UMT9-F1
#
_cell.length_a   1.000
_cell.length_b   1.000
_cell.length_c   1.000
_cell.angle_alpha   90.00
_cell.angle_beta   90.00
_cell.angle_gamma   90.00
#
_symmetry.space_group_name_H-M   'P 1'
#
loop_
_entity.id
_entity.type
_entity.pdbx_description
1 polymer ?
#
loop_
_entity_poly.entity_id
_entity_poly.type
_entity_poly.pdbx_seq_one_letter_code
_entity_poly.pdbx_strand_id
1 'polypeptide(L)' 'MEKVLNSAIANAENNFDLDRQDLVVSEAYVNEGATLKRFRPRAKGSASPINKRTSHITVVVSEKKEG' A
#
# COMPACT_ATOMS: atom_id res chain seq x y z
N MET A 1 -3.62 5.03 -2.81
CA MET A 1 -3.73 3.73 -3.51
C MET A 1 -3.52 3.89 -5.01
N GLU A 2 -4.08 4.91 -5.66
CA GLU A 2 -3.91 5.16 -7.11
C GLU A 2 -2.46 5.04 -7.62
N LYS A 3 -1.49 5.66 -6.93
CA LYS A 3 -0.07 5.55 -7.29
C LYS A 3 0.46 4.11 -7.27
N VAL A 4 0.01 3.29 -6.31
CA VAL A 4 0.44 1.89 -6.19
C VAL A 4 -0.18 1.06 -7.30
N LEU A 5 -1.45 1.31 -7.63
CA LEU A 5 -2.12 0.64 -8.75
C LEU A 5 -1.47 0.97 -10.10
N ASN A 6 -1.23 2.26 -10.35
CA ASN A 6 -0.56 2.71 -11.59
C ASN A 6 0.86 2.13 -11.70
N SER A 7 1.58 2.04 -10.58
CA SER A 7 2.88 1.39 -10.53
C SER A 7 2.78 -0.12 -10.79
N ALA A 8 1.77 -0.80 -10.25
CA ALA A 8 1.55 -2.23 -10.48
C ALA A 8 1.25 -2.52 -11.96
N ILE A 9 0.40 -1.71 -12.60
CA ILE A 9 0.10 -1.79 -14.03
C ILE A 9 1.36 -1.53 -14.87
N ALA A 10 2.10 -0.45 -14.57
CA ALA A 10 3.33 -0.14 -15.31
C ALA A 10 4.40 -1.22 -15.16
N ASN A 11 4.49 -1.87 -13.99
CA ASN A 11 5.42 -2.99 -13.78
C ASN A 11 4.97 -4.25 -14.54
N ALA A 12 3.66 -4.49 -14.65
CA ALA A 12 3.10 -5.59 -15.42
C ALA A 12 3.37 -5.40 -16.93
N GLU A 13 3.16 -4.19 -17.45
CA GLU A 13 3.46 -3.84 -18.85
C GLU A 13 4.96 -3.93 -19.15
N ASN A 14 5.82 -3.27 -18.37
CA ASN A 14 7.24 -3.13 -18.73
C ASN A 14 8.11 -4.37 -18.44
N ASN A 15 7.77 -5.17 -17.43
CA ASN A 15 8.62 -6.31 -17.03
C ASN A 15 8.08 -7.66 -17.52
N PHE A 16 6.78 -7.75 -17.81
CA PHE A 16 6.12 -9.01 -18.18
C PHE A 16 5.39 -8.91 -19.52
N ASP A 17 5.48 -7.77 -20.22
CA ASP A 17 4.84 -7.51 -21.53
C ASP A 17 3.35 -7.87 -21.56
N LEU A 18 2.65 -7.66 -20.44
CA LEU A 18 1.22 -7.98 -20.29
C LEU A 18 0.35 -6.83 -20.82
N ASP A 19 -0.77 -7.17 -21.46
CA ASP A 19 -1.69 -6.18 -22.00
C ASP A 19 -2.54 -5.53 -20.90
N ARG A 20 -2.55 -4.20 -20.88
CA ARG A 20 -3.23 -3.40 -19.84
C ARG A 20 -4.72 -3.70 -19.70
N GLN A 21 -5.36 -4.03 -20.81
CA GLN A 21 -6.81 -4.26 -20.88
C GLN A 21 -7.22 -5.57 -20.19
N ASP A 22 -6.29 -6.53 -20.11
CA ASP A 22 -6.56 -7.88 -19.60
C ASP A 22 -6.14 -8.05 -18.13
N LEU A 23 -5.54 -7.00 -17.53
CA LEU A 23 -5.14 -7.00 -16.12
C LEU A 23 -6.33 -6.76 -15.19
N VAL A 24 -6.52 -7.70 -14.27
CA VAL A 24 -7.48 -7.61 -13.17
C VAL A 24 -6.76 -7.59 -11.82
N VAL A 25 -7.34 -6.92 -10.83
CA VAL A 25 -6.81 -6.94 -9.45
C VAL A 25 -7.21 -8.27 -8.83
N SER A 26 -6.22 -9.12 -8.56
CA SER A 26 -6.42 -10.41 -7.88
C SER A 26 -6.58 -10.20 -6.38
N GLU A 27 -5.66 -9.46 -5.77
CA GLU A 27 -5.64 -9.22 -4.33
C GLU A 27 -5.17 -7.79 -4.03
N ALA A 28 -5.77 -7.18 -3.01
CA ALA A 28 -5.32 -5.92 -2.46
C ALA A 28 -5.48 -5.93 -0.94
N TYR A 29 -4.36 -5.77 -0.22
CA TYR A 29 -4.36 -5.75 1.24
C TYR A 29 -3.36 -4.74 1.79
N VAL A 30 -3.58 -4.36 3.05
CA VAL A 30 -2.77 -3.37 3.75
C VAL A 30 -2.31 -3.95 5.07
N ASN A 31 -1.00 -4.08 5.22
CA ASN A 31 -0.37 -4.57 6.44
C ASN A 31 0.14 -3.40 7.29
N GLU A 32 0.27 -3.63 8.59
CA GLU A 32 0.86 -2.67 9.51
C GLU A 32 2.37 -2.53 9.22
N GLY A 33 2.83 -1.28 9.16
CA GLY A 33 4.25 -0.94 9.05
C GLY A 33 4.82 -0.48 10.39
N ALA A 34 6.08 -0.01 10.37
CA ALA A 34 6.72 0.51 11.57
C ALA A 34 5.95 1.72 12.13
N THR A 35 5.58 1.65 13.42
CA THR A 35 4.92 2.77 14.09
C THR A 35 5.96 3.69 14.73
N LEU A 36 5.99 4.95 14.28
CA LEU A 36 6.86 5.97 14.86
C LEU A 36 6.22 6.54 16.13
N LYS A 37 6.87 6.33 17.27
CA LYS A 37 6.44 6.88 18.55
C LYS A 37 6.91 8.33 18.69
N ARG A 38 6.00 9.23 19.06
CA ARG A 38 6.23 10.64 19.40
C ARG A 38 5.54 10.94 20.72
N PHE A 39 5.84 12.07 21.33
CA PHE A 39 5.14 12.54 22.52
C PHE A 39 4.54 13.92 22.26
N ARG A 40 3.41 14.19 22.89
CA ARG A 40 2.81 15.53 22.93
C ARG A 40 2.85 16.04 24.37
N PRO A 41 3.42 17.23 24.62
CA PRO A 41 3.32 17.87 25.92
C PRO A 41 1.85 18.09 26.32
N ARG A 42 1.56 17.89 27.60
CA ARG A 42 0.24 18.08 28.21
C ARG A 42 0.38 18.88 29.52
N ALA A 43 -0.77 19.24 30.11
CA ALA A 43 -0.81 20.03 31.34
C ALA A 43 -0.07 19.34 32.51
N LYS A 44 0.36 20.14 33.49
CA LYS A 44 1.02 19.67 34.72
C LYS A 44 2.27 18.80 34.47
N GLY A 45 3.08 19.13 33.47
CA GLY A 45 4.33 18.42 33.18
C GLY A 45 4.16 17.00 32.61
N SER A 46 2.95 16.60 32.24
CA SER A 46 2.68 15.28 31.66
C SER A 46 2.91 15.26 30.15
N ALA A 47 3.12 14.06 29.59
CA ALA A 47 3.21 13.86 28.13
C ALA A 47 2.40 12.63 27.73
N SER A 48 1.66 12.74 26.63
CA SER A 48 0.91 11.63 26.04
C SER A 48 1.59 11.12 24.78
N PRO A 49 1.65 9.80 24.53
CA PRO A 49 2.22 9.26 23.30
C PRO A 49 1.35 9.57 22.09
N ILE A 50 1.98 9.87 20.96
CA ILE A 50 1.39 9.90 19.62
C ILE A 50 2.05 8.79 18.81
N ASN A 51 1.25 7.84 18.34
CA ASN A 51 1.71 6.79 17.45
C ASN A 51 1.44 7.21 16.00
N LYS A 52 2.49 7.57 15.28
CA LYS A 52 2.43 7.82 13.83
C LYS A 52 2.55 6.47 13.14
N ARG A 53 1.41 5.81 12.94
CA ARG A 53 1.33 4.49 12.28
C ARG A 53 1.67 4.64 10.80
N THR A 54 2.37 3.65 10.26
CA THR A 54 2.61 3.51 8.82
C THR A 54 2.03 2.19 8.35
N SER A 55 1.93 2.02 7.04
CA SER A 55 1.35 0.82 6.44
C SER A 55 2.09 0.42 5.18
N HIS A 56 2.12 -0.89 4.92
CA HIS A 56 2.58 -1.46 3.67
C HIS A 56 1.35 -1.83 2.84
N ILE A 57 1.20 -1.20 1.67
CA ILE A 57 0.09 -1.45 0.76
C ILE A 57 0.59 -2.37 -0.35
N THR A 58 -0.03 -3.54 -0.47
CA THR A 58 0.30 -4.52 -1.51
C THR A 58 -0.89 -4.64 -2.47
N VAL A 59 -0.61 -4.55 -3.77
CA VAL A 59 -1.60 -4.75 -4.84
C VAL A 59 -1.04 -5.79 -5.78
N VAL A 60 -1.82 -6.83 -6.03
CA VAL A 60 -1.48 -7.92 -6.94
C VAL A 60 -2.41 -7.83 -8.15
N VAL A 61 -1.81 -7.66 -9.32
CA VAL A 61 -2.50 -7.68 -10.62
C VAL A 61 -2.21 -9.01 -11.30
N SER A 62 -3.21 -9.58 -11.98
CA SER A 62 -3.10 -10.81 -12.75
C SER A 62 -3.87 -10.68 -14.04
N GLU A 63 -3.47 -11.41 -15.09
CA GLU A 63 -4.29 -11.51 -16.29
C GLU A 63 -5.58 -12.27 -16.01
N LYS A 64 -6.66 -11.84 -16.66
CA LYS A 64 -7.92 -12.56 -16.67
C LYS A 64 -7.75 -13.85 -17.49
N LYS A 65 -7.42 -14.96 -16.83
CA LYS A 65 -7.56 -16.29 -17.45
C LYS A 65 -9.04 -16.54 -17.69
N GLU A 66 -9.48 -16.39 -18.93
CA GLU A 66 -10.68 -17.07 -19.40
C GLU A 66 -10.42 -18.57 -19.31
N GLY A 67 -11.23 -19.24 -18.49
CA GLY A 67 -11.33 -20.70 -18.49
C GLY A 67 -12.14 -21.18 -19.68
#